data_AF-Q5P611-F1
#
_entry.id   AF-Q5P611-F1
#
_cell.length_a   1.000
_cell.length_b   1.000
_cell.length_c   1.000
_cell.angle_alpha   90.00
_cell.angle_beta   90.00
_cell.angle_gamma   90.00
#
_symmetry.space_group_name_H-M   'P 1'
#
loop_
_entity.id
_entity.type
_entity.pdbx_description
1 polymer ?
#
loop_
_entity_poly.entity_id
_entity_poly.type
_entity_poly.pdbx_seq_one_letter_code
_entity_poly.pdbx_strand_id
1 'polypeptide(L)' 'MIFHNPSGAPELACEQCGCRWFDRMHGTCYECGSQVPAEAIAEFDRALQAFWAKNAGQEGSAAVPGAKPPADA' A
#
# COMPACT_ATOMS: atom_id res chain seq x y z
N MET A 1 6.01 8.91 -0.53
CA MET A 1 6.78 8.51 -1.71
C MET A 1 6.40 7.09 -2.06
N ILE A 2 6.54 6.69 -3.32
CA ILE A 2 6.22 5.33 -3.77
C ILE A 2 7.51 4.64 -4.20
N PHE A 3 7.72 3.43 -3.73
CA PHE A 3 8.80 2.54 -4.14
C PHE A 3 8.22 1.32 -4.84
N HIS A 4 9.06 0.56 -5.54
CA HIS A 4 8.69 -0.74 -6.06
C HIS A 4 9.50 -1.81 -5.32
N ASN A 5 8.81 -2.82 -4.81
CA ASN A 5 9.48 -3.96 -4.20
C ASN A 5 10.14 -4.85 -5.27
N PRO A 6 10.93 -5.88 -4.89
CA PRO A 6 11.60 -6.76 -5.86
C PRO A 6 10.65 -7.48 -6.83
N SER A 7 9.38 -7.67 -6.45
CA SER A 7 8.33 -8.23 -7.32
C SER A 7 7.68 -7.18 -8.23
N GLY A 8 8.14 -5.93 -8.17
CA GLY A 8 7.62 -4.81 -8.94
C GLY A 8 6.30 -4.23 -8.42
N ALA A 9 5.82 -4.66 -7.25
CA ALA A 9 4.61 -4.10 -6.66
C ALA A 9 4.92 -2.73 -6.03
N PRO A 10 4.05 -1.71 -6.23
CA PRO A 10 4.24 -0.43 -5.60
C PRO A 10 4.02 -0.54 -4.07
N GLU A 11 4.80 0.23 -3.31
CA GLU A 11 4.71 0.36 -1.85
C GLU A 11 4.75 1.84 -1.48
N LEU A 12 3.79 2.28 -0.65
CA LEU A 12 3.76 3.63 -0.12
C LEU A 12 4.73 3.76 1.08
N ALA A 13 5.40 4.91 1.17
CA ALA A 13 6.30 5.27 2.26
C ALA A 13 6.16 6.75 2.64
N CYS A 14 6.45 7.08 3.90
CA CYS A 14 6.36 8.45 4.39
C CYS A 14 7.48 9.30 3.78
N GLU A 15 7.17 10.52 3.34
CA GLU A 15 8.16 11.45 2.78
C GLU A 15 9.19 11.94 3.82
N GLN A 16 8.84 11.91 5.11
CA GLN A 16 9.71 12.37 6.20
C GLN A 16 10.63 11.27 6.75
N CYS A 17 10.09 10.12 7.18
CA CYS A 17 10.86 9.03 7.80
C CYS A 17 11.26 7.91 6.81
N GLY A 18 10.65 7.85 5.62
CA GLY A 18 10.80 6.70 4.69
C GLY A 18 10.11 5.40 5.15
N CYS A 19 9.50 5.40 6.33
CA CYS A 19 8.83 4.25 6.90
C CYS A 19 7.48 3.96 6.23
N ARG A 20 7.07 2.68 6.22
CA ARG A 20 5.96 2.15 5.39
C ARG A 20 4.69 1.85 6.20
N TRP A 21 4.66 2.29 7.45
CA TRP A 21 3.57 2.00 8.36
C TRP A 21 2.69 3.23 8.57
N PHE A 22 1.43 3.14 8.14
CA PHE A 22 0.49 4.26 8.14
C PHE A 22 -0.79 3.95 8.87
N ASP A 23 -1.29 4.97 9.55
CA ASP A 23 -2.66 5.03 10.01
C ASP A 23 -3.58 5.36 8.82
N ARG A 24 -4.36 4.37 8.39
CA ARG A 24 -5.32 4.54 7.28
C ARG A 24 -6.60 5.29 7.70
N MET A 25 -6.85 5.43 8.99
CA MET A 25 -8.00 6.17 9.52
C MET A 25 -7.70 7.67 9.59
N HIS A 26 -6.48 8.03 9.99
CA HIS A 26 -6.08 9.41 10.22
C HIS A 26 -5.14 9.98 9.16
N GLY A 27 -4.63 9.13 8.26
CA GLY A 27 -3.72 9.54 7.19
C GLY A 27 -2.37 10.00 7.70
N THR A 28 -1.86 9.43 8.80
CA THR A 28 -0.59 9.82 9.43
C THR A 28 0.39 8.65 9.48
N CYS A 29 1.67 8.99 9.52
CA CYS A 29 2.74 8.02 9.73
C CYS A 29 2.79 7.56 11.20
N TYR A 30 2.84 6.25 11.45
CA TYR A 30 2.90 5.73 12.83
C TYR A 30 4.23 6.02 13.53
N GLU A 31 5.33 6.14 12.79
CA GLU A 31 6.66 6.36 13.37
C GLU A 31 6.87 7.83 13.77
N CYS A 32 6.58 8.75 12.86
CA CYS A 32 6.92 10.17 13.02
C CYS A 32 5.72 11.11 13.13
N GLY A 33 4.49 10.59 13.04
CA GLY A 33 3.25 11.37 13.14
C GLY A 33 2.97 12.30 11.96
N SER A 34 3.85 12.38 10.96
CA SER A 34 3.67 13.26 9.81
C SER A 34 2.44 12.87 9.01
N GLN A 35 1.68 13.87 8.55
CA GLN A 35 0.55 13.67 7.65
C GLN A 35 1.06 13.10 6.33
N VAL A 36 0.43 12.02 5.87
CA VAL A 36 0.63 11.49 4.53
C VAL A 36 -0.20 12.34 3.57
N PRO A 37 0.41 12.96 2.55
CA PRO A 37 -0.32 13.80 1.63
C PRO A 37 -1.35 12.99 0.83
N ALA A 38 -2.55 13.55 0.63
CA ALA A 38 -3.62 12.88 -0.09
C ALA A 38 -3.23 12.56 -1.54
N GLU A 39 -2.41 13.41 -2.16
CA GLU A 39 -1.86 13.19 -3.50
C GLU A 39 -0.96 11.94 -3.57
N ALA A 40 -0.22 11.64 -2.50
CA ALA A 40 0.63 10.46 -2.43
C ALA A 40 -0.21 9.18 -2.33
N ILE A 41 -1.33 9.23 -1.61
CA ILE A 41 -2.30 8.14 -1.53
C ILE A 41 -2.95 7.93 -2.90
N ALA A 42 -3.41 8.99 -3.56
CA ALA A 42 -4.03 8.91 -4.88
C ALA A 42 -3.06 8.43 -5.98
N GLU A 43 -1.78 8.78 -5.90
CA GLU A 43 -0.75 8.22 -6.78
C GLU A 43 -0.52 6.72 -6.50
N PHE A 44 -0.51 6.33 -5.22
CA PHE A 44 -0.33 4.94 -4.83
C PHE A 44 -1.48 4.04 -5.31
N ASP A 45 -2.72 4.51 -5.18
CA ASP A 45 -3.90 3.80 -5.69
C ASP A 45 -3.84 3.61 -7.21
N ARG A 46 -3.40 4.64 -7.95
CA ARG A 46 -3.19 4.54 -9.41
C ARG A 46 -2.10 3.53 -9.77
N ALA A 47 -0.99 3.54 -9.03
CA ALA A 47 0.10 2.59 -9.22
C ALA A 47 -0.35 1.14 -8.93
N LEU A 48 -1.12 0.92 -7.86
CA LEU A 48 -1.69 -0.39 -7.52
C LEU A 48 -2.62 -0.91 -8.62
N GLN A 49 -3.53 -0.07 -9.11
CA GLN A 49 -4.41 -0.41 -10.22
C GLN A 49 -3.62 -0.80 -11.48
N ALA A 50 -2.58 -0.03 -11.82
CA ALA A 50 -1.73 -0.34 -12.96
C ALA A 50 -0.94 -1.65 -12.78
N PHE A 51 -0.46 -1.93 -11.57
CA PHE A 51 0.21 -3.19 -11.25
C PHE A 51 -0.75 -4.37 -11.39
N TRP A 52 -1.96 -4.30 -10.84
CA TRP A 52 -2.94 -5.38 -10.97
C TRP A 52 -3.46 -5.54 -12.40
N ALA A 53 -3.66 -4.46 -13.15
CA ALA A 53 -4.06 -4.55 -14.56
C ALA A 53 -3.02 -5.32 -15.40
N LYS A 54 -1.72 -5.14 -15.12
CA LYS A 54 -0.64 -5.89 -15.78
C LYS A 54 -0.59 -7.36 -15.34
N ASN A 55 -0.91 -7.63 -14.08
CA ASN A 55 -0.86 -8.98 -13.49
C ASN A 55 -2.19 -9.74 -13.58
N ALA A 56 -3.27 -9.14 -14.09
CA ALA A 56 -4.58 -9.79 -14.24
C ALA A 56 -4.57 -10.99 -15.20
N GLY A 57 -3.52 -11.15 -16.03
CA GLY A 57 -3.27 -12.35 -16.82
C GLY A 57 -2.41 -13.43 -16.12
N GLN A 58 -1.97 -13.16 -14.88
CA GLN A 58 -1.26 -14.08 -14.00
C GLN A 58 -2.12 -14.31 -12.75
N GLU A 59 -3.28 -14.95 -12.92
CA GLU A 59 -4.13 -15.34 -11.79
C GLU A 59 -3.37 -16.30 -10.86
N GLY A 60 -3.10 -15.84 -9.65
CA GLY A 60 -2.69 -16.70 -8.53
C GLY A 60 -1.51 -16.21 -7.70
N SER A 61 -1.64 -15.09 -6.99
CA SER A 61 -1.07 -14.89 -5.63
C SER A 61 -1.00 -13.40 -5.28
N ALA A 62 -2.15 -12.81 -4.96
CA ALA A 62 -2.18 -11.67 -4.05
C ALA A 62 -3.14 -12.00 -2.91
N ALA A 63 -2.84 -13.09 -2.18
CA ALA A 63 -3.33 -13.22 -0.83
C ALA A 63 -2.71 -12.06 -0.04
N VAL A 64 -3.54 -11.17 0.49
CA VAL A 64 -3.11 -10.13 1.43
C VAL A 64 -2.48 -10.86 2.62
N PRO A 65 -1.17 -10.75 2.89
CA PRO A 65 -0.59 -11.42 4.04
C PRO A 65 -1.15 -10.73 5.30
N GLY A 66 -2.12 -11.36 5.95
CA GLY A 66 -2.77 -10.84 7.16
C GLY A 66 -4.29 -10.67 7.11
N ALA A 67 -4.99 -11.01 6.03
CA ALA A 67 -6.45 -11.13 6.09
C ALA A 67 -6.82 -12.35 6.95
N LYS A 68 -7.02 -12.14 8.26
CA LYS A 68 -7.66 -13.13 9.12
C LYS A 68 -9.05 -13.41 8.52
N PRO A 69 -9.40 -14.69 8.25
CA PRO A 69 -10.75 -15.01 7.81
C PRO A 69 -11.77 -14.49 8.82
N PRO A 70 -12.98 -14.07 8.39
CA PRO A 70 -14.04 -13.73 9.34
C PRO A 70 -14.21 -14.90 10.30
N ALA A 71 -14.14 -14.62 11.61
CA ALA A 71 -14.42 -15.62 12.62
C ALA A 71 -15.94 -15.86 12.61
N ASP A 72 -16.35 -16.96 11.98
CA ASP A 72 -17.63 -17.68 12.04
C ASP A 72 -18.95 -16.88 12.12
N ALA A 73 -19.80 -17.13 11.12
CA ALA A 73 -21.22 -17.45 11.31
C ALA A 73 -21.71 -18.32 10.15
#